data_AF-A0A7T8GUR6-F1
#
_entry.id   AF-A0A7T8GUR6-F1
#
_cell.length_a   1.000
_cell.length_b   1.000
_cell.length_c   1.000
_cell.angle_alpha   90.00
_cell.angle_beta   90.00
_cell.angle_gamma   90.00
#
_symmetry.space_group_name_H-M   'P 1'
#
loop_
_entity.id
_entity.type
_entity.pdbx_description
1 polymer ?
#
loop_
_entity_poly.entity_id
_entity_poly.type
_entity_poly.pdbx_seq_one_letter_code
_entity_poly.pdbx_strand_id
1 'polypeptide(L)'
;MDSSETLLLRWNEFEPNVKQGFSQLRSEADFYDVTLSCGESGQIKAHKVILATYSTFFKSLLRSISHDHPLLYLRGIHISHLESLISFMYEGEVRVRQEDLDAFLAVATELKINGLMSSQEPAEAPNTEQNESLPVRISSTCAKRTLNQTNSKSK
;
A
#
# COMPACT_ATOMS: atom_id res chain seq x y z
N MET A 1 -12.60 -49.10 -8.08
CA MET A 1 -11.85 -47.86 -7.81
C MET A 1 -12.86 -46.75 -7.95
N ASP A 2 -13.20 -46.11 -6.84
CA ASP A 2 -14.15 -45.00 -6.83
C ASP A 2 -13.41 -43.75 -7.34
N SER A 3 -13.80 -43.29 -8.53
CA SER A 3 -13.25 -42.10 -9.15
C SER A 3 -13.91 -40.89 -8.50
N SER A 4 -13.41 -40.46 -7.34
CA SER A 4 -13.97 -39.28 -6.67
C SER A 4 -13.75 -38.05 -7.56
N GLU A 5 -14.80 -37.61 -8.25
CA GLU A 5 -14.78 -36.41 -9.07
C GLU A 5 -14.63 -35.18 -8.17
N THR A 6 -13.76 -34.25 -8.57
CA THR A 6 -13.57 -32.97 -7.87
C THR A 6 -14.14 -31.84 -8.70
N LEU A 7 -14.92 -30.96 -8.06
CA LEU A 7 -15.52 -29.79 -8.67
C LEU A 7 -14.86 -28.53 -8.11
N LEU A 8 -14.46 -27.60 -8.99
CA LEU A 8 -13.92 -26.30 -8.62
C LEU A 8 -15.05 -25.25 -8.64
N LEU A 9 -15.29 -24.62 -7.50
CA LEU A 9 -16.18 -23.47 -7.39
C LEU A 9 -15.35 -22.20 -7.31
N ARG A 10 -15.63 -21.23 -8.18
CA ARG A 10 -14.98 -19.92 -8.20
C ARG A 10 -16.01 -18.84 -7.91
N TRP A 11 -15.72 -17.99 -6.93
CA TRP A 11 -16.49 -16.77 -6.70
C TRP A 11 -15.78 -15.60 -7.38
N ASN A 12 -16.37 -15.10 -8.47
CA ASN A 12 -15.74 -14.06 -9.29
C ASN A 12 -15.59 -12.72 -8.56
N GLU A 13 -16.39 -12.47 -7.53
CA GLU A 13 -16.36 -11.22 -6.76
C GLU A 13 -15.48 -11.33 -5.51
N PHE A 14 -14.80 -12.46 -5.29
CA PHE A 14 -13.97 -12.65 -4.10
C PHE A 14 -12.90 -11.55 -3.96
N GLU A 15 -12.10 -11.32 -5.01
CA GLU A 15 -11.04 -10.30 -5.00
C GLU A 15 -11.55 -8.87 -4.74
N PRO A 16 -12.55 -8.35 -5.47
CA PRO A 16 -13.08 -7.01 -5.19
C PRO A 16 -13.75 -6.92 -3.81
N ASN A 17 -14.43 -7.97 -3.35
CA ASN A 17 -15.04 -7.98 -2.01
C ASN A 17 -14.01 -7.95 -0.89
N VAL A 18 -12.87 -8.62 -1.05
CA VAL A 18 -11.76 -8.55 -0.09
C VAL A 18 -11.22 -7.12 0.01
N LYS A 19 -10.97 -6.45 -1.13
CA LYS A 19 -10.53 -5.04 -1.16
C LYS A 19 -11.56 -4.12 -0.49
N GLN A 20 -12.83 -4.25 -0.86
CA GLN A 20 -13.91 -3.45 -0.31
C GLN A 20 -14.06 -3.67 1.20
N GLY A 21 -14.04 -4.92 1.65
CA GLY A 21 -14.14 -5.28 3.06
C GLY A 21 -13.04 -4.64 3.90
N PHE A 22 -11.77 -4.75 3.47
CA PHE A 22 -10.67 -4.09 4.21
C PHE A 22 -10.79 -2.57 4.21
N SER A 23 -11.25 -1.97 3.11
CA SER A 23 -11.49 -0.53 3.03
C SER A 23 -12.58 -0.09 4.03
N GLN A 24 -13.67 -0.86 4.14
CA GLN A 24 -14.76 -0.62 5.10
C GLN A 24 -14.28 -0.73 6.55
N LEU A 25 -13.56 -1.80 6.89
CA LEU A 25 -12.98 -1.98 8.23
C LEU A 25 -12.12 -0.78 8.64
N ARG A 26 -11.36 -0.23 7.69
CA ARG A 26 -10.60 0.99 7.94
C ARG A 26 -11.49 2.20 8.15
N SER A 27 -12.47 2.46 7.28
CA SER A 27 -13.32 3.65 7.39
C SER A 27 -14.20 3.65 8.63
N GLU A 28 -14.63 2.46 9.08
CA GLU A 28 -15.50 2.28 10.24
C GLU A 28 -14.71 2.19 11.56
N ALA A 29 -13.38 2.18 11.48
CA ALA A 29 -12.47 2.06 12.63
C ALA A 29 -12.65 0.76 13.44
N ASP A 30 -13.04 -0.31 12.75
CA ASP A 30 -13.27 -1.62 13.34
C ASP A 30 -11.98 -2.41 13.51
N PHE A 31 -11.93 -3.26 14.53
CA PHE A 31 -10.88 -4.27 14.79
C PHE A 31 -9.42 -3.80 14.72
N TYR A 32 -9.16 -2.52 14.93
CA TYR A 32 -7.79 -2.04 15.06
C TYR A 32 -7.10 -2.69 16.24
N ASP A 33 -5.97 -3.32 15.96
CA ASP A 33 -5.17 -4.10 16.91
C ASP A 33 -3.73 -3.58 16.98
N VAL A 34 -3.40 -2.46 16.34
CA VAL A 34 -2.08 -1.81 16.43
C VAL A 34 -2.22 -0.29 16.29
N THR A 35 -1.33 0.45 16.95
CA THR A 35 -1.20 1.90 16.78
C THR A 35 0.23 2.25 16.37
N LEU A 36 0.36 3.02 15.29
CA LEU A 36 1.60 3.61 14.82
C LEU A 36 1.66 5.06 15.29
N SER A 37 2.75 5.47 15.91
CA SER A 37 2.97 6.85 16.34
C SER A 37 4.19 7.41 15.63
N CYS A 38 4.10 8.65 15.16
CA CYS A 38 5.21 9.35 14.51
C CYS A 38 5.28 10.79 15.01
N GLY A 39 6.47 11.21 15.46
CA GLY A 39 6.72 12.55 15.99
C GLY A 39 5.86 12.91 17.21
N GLU A 40 5.62 14.21 17.40
CA GLU A 40 5.02 14.76 18.63
C GLU A 40 3.49 14.69 18.70
N SER A 41 2.76 14.50 17.59
CA SER A 41 1.29 14.60 17.62
C SER A 41 0.51 13.59 16.77
N GLY A 42 1.19 12.70 16.04
CA GLY A 42 0.55 11.85 15.04
C GLY A 42 0.40 10.39 15.45
N GLN A 43 -0.83 9.90 15.60
CA GLN A 43 -1.12 8.47 15.79
C GLN A 43 -2.08 7.94 14.71
N ILE A 44 -1.77 6.76 14.19
CA ILE A 44 -2.56 6.05 13.19
C ILE A 44 -2.89 4.66 13.74
N LYS A 45 -4.17 4.33 13.82
CA LYS A 45 -4.61 2.96 14.15
C LYS A 45 -4.74 2.14 12.88
N ALA A 46 -4.41 0.85 12.96
CA ALA A 46 -4.41 -0.05 11.80
C ALA A 46 -4.63 -1.51 12.23
N HIS A 47 -4.59 -2.40 11.24
CA HIS A 47 -4.66 -3.84 11.41
C HIS A 47 -3.28 -4.49 11.24
N LYS A 48 -2.82 -5.30 12.20
CA LYS A 48 -1.55 -6.04 12.14
C LYS A 48 -1.46 -6.89 10.89
N VAL A 49 -2.55 -7.55 10.49
CA VAL A 49 -2.59 -8.43 9.31
C VAL A 49 -2.30 -7.67 8.03
N ILE A 50 -2.83 -6.45 7.90
CA ILE A 50 -2.58 -5.60 6.73
C ILE A 50 -1.12 -5.15 6.73
N LEU A 51 -0.62 -4.63 7.85
CA LEU A 51 0.78 -4.21 7.97
C LEU A 51 1.75 -5.37 7.64
N ALA A 52 1.51 -6.56 8.18
CA ALA A 52 2.36 -7.72 7.99
C ALA A 52 2.29 -8.32 6.57
N THR A 53 1.20 -8.08 5.83
CA THR A 53 1.05 -8.51 4.44
C THR A 53 1.91 -7.66 3.51
N TYR A 54 1.93 -6.35 3.74
CA TYR A 54 2.61 -5.39 2.85
C TYR A 54 4.02 -5.02 3.29
N SER A 55 4.43 -5.32 4.51
CA SER A 55 5.75 -4.96 5.04
C SER A 55 6.43 -6.13 5.74
N THR A 56 7.61 -6.50 5.24
CA THR A 56 8.46 -7.51 5.91
C THR A 56 9.03 -6.99 7.22
N PHE A 57 9.24 -5.67 7.34
CA PHE A 57 9.61 -5.01 8.59
C PHE A 57 8.51 -5.15 9.64
N PHE A 58 7.28 -4.71 9.35
CA PHE A 58 6.18 -4.83 10.32
C PHE A 58 5.85 -6.28 10.64
N LYS A 59 5.90 -7.19 9.65
CA LYS A 59 5.71 -8.63 9.89
C LYS A 59 6.70 -9.18 10.92
N SER A 60 7.98 -8.83 10.80
CA SER A 60 9.02 -9.32 11.70
C SER A 60 8.90 -8.68 13.08
N LEU A 61 8.62 -7.38 13.13
CA LEU A 61 8.44 -6.61 14.36
C LEU A 61 7.20 -7.04 15.15
N LEU A 62 6.05 -7.20 14.50
CA LEU A 62 4.80 -7.59 15.18
C LEU A 62 4.83 -9.04 15.67
N ARG A 63 5.61 -9.92 15.02
CA ARG A 63 5.82 -11.30 15.49
C ARG A 63 6.62 -11.38 16.80
N SER A 64 7.51 -10.42 17.05
CA SER A 64 8.32 -10.43 18.28
C SER A 64 7.63 -9.76 19.46
N ILE A 65 6.51 -9.07 19.24
CA ILE A 65 5.79 -8.33 20.28
C ILE A 65 4.63 -9.19 20.82
N SER A 66 4.72 -9.56 22.10
CA SER A 66 3.64 -10.20 22.85
C SER A 66 2.79 -9.13 23.54
N HIS A 67 1.96 -8.43 22.74
CA HIS A 67 0.97 -7.49 23.26
C HIS A 67 -0.24 -7.43 22.31
N ASP A 68 -1.44 -7.37 22.90
CA ASP A 68 -2.68 -7.40 22.14
C ASP A 68 -2.83 -6.18 21.24
N HIS A 69 -2.44 -5.01 21.73
CA HIS A 69 -2.50 -3.74 20.99
C HIS A 69 -1.19 -2.93 21.08
N PRO A 70 -0.13 -3.29 20.33
CA PRO A 70 1.16 -2.61 20.44
C PRO A 70 1.11 -1.18 19.89
N LEU A 71 1.84 -0.28 20.56
CA LEU A 71 2.13 1.07 20.10
C LEU A 71 3.54 1.09 19.49
N LEU A 72 3.65 1.26 18.17
CA LEU A 72 4.92 1.31 17.45
C LEU A 72 5.30 2.77 17.19
N TYR A 73 6.39 3.22 17.79
CA TYR A 73 6.92 4.56 17.55
C TYR A 73 7.92 4.56 16.39
N LEU A 74 7.59 5.28 15.32
CA LEU A 74 8.37 5.42 14.10
C LEU A 74 9.04 6.80 14.08
N ARG A 75 10.33 6.84 14.41
CA ARG A 75 11.11 8.07 14.45
C ARG A 75 11.54 8.48 13.04
N GLY A 76 11.48 9.79 12.75
CA GLY A 76 12.01 10.34 11.49
C GLY A 76 11.07 10.25 10.30
N ILE A 77 9.88 9.65 10.48
CA ILE A 77 8.86 9.55 9.44
C ILE A 77 7.82 10.66 9.66
N HIS A 78 7.54 11.42 8.60
CA HIS A 78 6.47 12.42 8.63
C HIS A 78 5.10 11.74 8.55
N ILE A 79 4.12 12.21 9.33
CA ILE A 79 2.79 11.58 9.42
C ILE A 79 2.10 11.47 8.06
N SER A 80 2.21 12.47 7.19
CA SER A 80 1.56 12.43 5.87
C SER A 80 2.09 11.31 4.97
N HIS A 81 3.39 10.97 5.06
CA HIS A 81 3.96 9.85 4.33
C HIS A 81 3.48 8.52 4.91
N LEU A 82 3.40 8.42 6.24
CA LEU A 82 2.89 7.23 6.90
C LEU A 82 1.41 7.01 6.55
N GLU A 83 0.57 8.03 6.63
CA GLU A 83 -0.84 7.95 6.21
C GLU A 83 -0.99 7.49 4.76
N SER A 84 -0.18 8.05 3.86
CA SER A 84 -0.17 7.68 2.44
C SER A 84 0.25 6.23 2.23
N LEU A 85 1.26 5.75 2.95
CA LEU A 85 1.68 4.34 2.89
C LEU A 85 0.59 3.41 3.42
N ILE A 86 -0.04 3.77 4.53
CA ILE A 86 -1.16 2.99 5.05
C ILE A 86 -2.32 3.01 4.06
N SER A 87 -2.66 4.13 3.40
CA SER A 87 -3.63 4.17 2.28
C SER A 87 -3.26 3.21 1.15
N PHE A 88 -2.01 3.21 0.71
CA PHE A 88 -1.52 2.26 -0.27
C PHE A 88 -1.72 0.80 0.16
N MET A 89 -1.48 0.45 1.42
CA MET A 89 -1.66 -0.94 1.90
C MET A 89 -3.12 -1.42 1.89
N TYR A 90 -4.10 -0.53 2.08
CA TYR A 90 -5.51 -0.93 2.07
C TYR A 90 -6.13 -0.86 0.67
N GLU A 91 -5.70 0.09 -0.15
CA GLU A 91 -6.32 0.38 -1.43
C GLU A 91 -5.57 -0.23 -2.63
N GLY A 92 -4.29 -0.57 -2.43
CA GLY A 92 -3.37 -1.00 -3.48
C GLY A 92 -2.84 0.13 -4.36
N GLU A 93 -3.28 1.37 -4.11
CA GLU A 93 -2.88 2.57 -4.84
C GLU A 93 -2.83 3.78 -3.90
N VAL A 94 -2.06 4.80 -4.25
CA VAL A 94 -2.01 6.07 -3.53
C VAL A 94 -1.63 7.20 -4.48
N ARG A 95 -2.15 8.39 -4.24
CA ARG A 95 -1.76 9.61 -4.95
C ARG A 95 -0.74 10.38 -4.11
N VAL A 96 0.44 10.62 -4.67
CA VAL A 96 1.52 11.38 -4.04
C VAL A 96 1.90 12.55 -4.95
N ARG A 97 2.22 13.70 -4.35
CA ARG A 97 2.67 14.87 -5.10
C ARG A 97 4.06 14.60 -5.67
N GLN A 98 4.38 15.19 -6.81
CA GLN A 98 5.66 14.96 -7.47
C GLN A 98 6.84 15.40 -6.58
N GLU A 99 6.70 16.52 -5.87
CA GLU A 99 7.72 17.01 -4.95
C GLU A 99 7.96 16.11 -3.72
N ASP A 100 6.97 15.29 -3.36
CA ASP A 100 7.02 14.41 -2.18
C ASP A 100 7.41 12.96 -2.53
N LEU A 101 7.49 12.63 -3.83
CA LEU A 101 7.61 11.25 -4.30
C LEU A 101 8.88 10.56 -3.77
N ASP A 102 10.03 11.22 -3.87
CA ASP A 102 11.31 10.65 -3.44
C ASP A 102 11.32 10.41 -1.91
N ALA A 103 10.80 11.36 -1.13
CA ALA A 103 10.68 11.22 0.31
C ALA A 103 9.72 10.07 0.69
N PHE A 104 8.58 9.98 0.01
CA PHE A 104 7.62 8.89 0.18
C PHE A 104 8.24 7.51 -0.11
N LEU A 105 8.96 7.37 -1.23
CA LEU A 105 9.63 6.12 -1.62
C LEU A 105 10.79 5.76 -0.67
N ALA A 106 11.51 6.76 -0.14
CA ALA A 106 12.53 6.52 0.88
C ALA A 106 11.91 5.91 2.15
N VAL A 107 10.78 6.45 2.63
CA VAL A 107 10.04 5.88 3.77
C VAL A 107 9.51 4.48 3.45
N ALA A 108 8.97 4.28 2.24
CA ALA A 108 8.50 2.96 1.80
C ALA A 108 9.64 1.92 1.81
N THR A 109 10.85 2.35 1.45
CA THR A 109 12.05 1.53 1.44
C THR A 109 12.51 1.18 2.86
N GLU A 110 12.55 2.16 3.76
CA GLU A 110 12.90 1.97 5.16
C GLU A 110 11.96 0.98 5.85
N LEU A 111 10.64 1.12 5.61
CA LEU A 111 9.61 0.23 6.15
C LEU A 111 9.46 -1.07 5.34
N LYS A 112 10.30 -1.30 4.31
CA LYS A 112 10.29 -2.50 3.47
C LYS A 112 8.91 -2.84 2.90
N ILE A 113 8.25 -1.85 2.29
CA ILE A 113 6.89 -1.99 1.74
C ILE A 113 6.92 -2.66 0.36
N ASN A 114 6.34 -3.84 0.27
CA ASN A 114 6.21 -4.61 -0.97
C ASN A 114 5.48 -3.79 -2.05
N GLY A 115 5.95 -3.89 -3.30
CA GLY A 115 5.42 -3.12 -4.43
C GLY A 115 5.93 -1.69 -4.54
N LEU A 116 6.54 -1.11 -3.50
CA LEU A 116 7.13 0.24 -3.54
C LEU A 116 8.65 0.26 -3.41
N MET A 117 9.28 -0.87 -3.07
CA MET A 117 10.73 -1.03 -3.14
C MET A 117 11.18 -0.91 -4.60
N SER A 118 11.96 0.10 -4.94
CA SER A 118 12.68 0.09 -6.22
C SER A 118 13.70 -1.04 -6.18
N SER A 119 13.74 -1.88 -7.21
CA SER A 119 14.79 -2.88 -7.39
C SER A 119 16.15 -2.20 -7.56
N GLN A 120 16.77 -1.78 -6.46
CA GLN A 120 18.19 -1.39 -6.40
C GLN A 120 19.03 -2.56 -5.89
N GLU A 121 18.82 -3.74 -6.46
CA GLU A 121 19.76 -4.84 -6.41
C GLU A 121 20.27 -5.02 -7.85
N PRO A 122 21.58 -4.91 -8.13
CA PRO A 122 22.13 -5.46 -9.36
C PRO A 122 21.84 -6.96 -9.32
N ALA A 123 20.91 -7.40 -10.17
CA ALA A 123 20.58 -8.80 -10.31
C ALA A 123 21.81 -9.57 -10.83
N GLU A 124 22.56 -10.21 -9.94
CA GLU A 124 23.24 -11.45 -10.31
C GLU A 124 22.14 -12.51 -10.51
N ALA A 125 21.93 -12.89 -11.76
CA ALA A 125 20.91 -13.85 -12.14
C ALA A 125 21.13 -15.22 -11.49
N PRO A 126 20.03 -15.88 -11.11
CA PRO A 126 19.83 -17.23 -11.60
C PRO A 126 18.48 -17.34 -12.32
N ASN A 127 18.53 -17.95 -13.51
CA ASN A 127 17.37 -18.37 -14.29
C ASN A 127 16.43 -19.24 -13.45
N THR A 128 15.17 -18.81 -13.26
CA THR A 128 14.02 -19.73 -13.19
C THR A 128 12.72 -19.00 -13.56
N GLU A 129 12.18 -19.40 -14.70
CA GLU A 129 10.78 -19.44 -15.17
C GLU A 129 9.70 -18.58 -14.48
N GLN A 130 9.29 -17.54 -15.22
CA GLN A 130 7.93 -17.00 -15.46
C GLN A 130 6.83 -17.20 -14.39
N ASN A 131 6.55 -16.13 -13.66
CA ASN A 131 5.17 -15.68 -13.41
C ASN A 131 5.16 -14.14 -13.41
N GLU A 132 4.54 -13.53 -14.43
CA GLU A 132 4.49 -12.08 -14.59
C GLU A 132 3.70 -11.43 -13.45
N SER A 133 4.43 -10.85 -12.50
CA SER A 133 3.93 -9.73 -11.70
C SER A 133 4.30 -8.45 -12.44
N LEU A 134 3.31 -7.77 -13.00
CA LEU A 134 3.52 -6.51 -13.69
C LEU A 134 4.16 -5.50 -12.71
N PRO A 135 5.18 -4.74 -13.12
CA PRO A 135 5.77 -3.71 -12.28
C PRO A 135 4.72 -2.63 -11.98
N VAL A 136 4.80 -2.04 -10.79
CA VAL A 136 3.97 -0.91 -10.38
C VAL A 136 4.06 0.19 -11.44
N ARG A 137 2.90 0.53 -12.02
CA ARG A 137 2.80 1.61 -13.01
C ARG A 137 2.64 2.92 -12.26
N ILE A 138 3.74 3.67 -12.14
CA ILE A 138 3.67 5.10 -11.76
C ILE A 138 2.99 5.82 -12.92
N SER A 139 1.69 6.03 -12.81
CA SER A 139 0.89 6.71 -13.82
C SER A 139 0.72 8.18 -13.45
N SER A 140 1.56 9.03 -14.01
CA SER A 140 1.45 10.49 -13.88
C SER A 140 0.33 11.02 -14.77
N THR A 141 -0.91 10.93 -14.32
CA THR A 141 -2.01 11.65 -15.00
C THR A 141 -2.00 13.12 -14.58
N CYS A 142 -1.13 13.91 -15.22
CA CYS A 142 -1.24 15.37 -15.22
C CYS A 142 -2.40 15.75 -16.17
N ALA A 143 -3.49 16.26 -15.61
CA ALA A 143 -4.62 16.75 -16.39
C ALA A 143 -4.16 17.89 -17.31
N LYS A 144 -4.19 17.68 -18.63
CA LYS A 144 -4.05 18.76 -19.62
C LYS A 144 -5.25 19.70 -19.45
N ARG A 145 -5.03 20.84 -18.78
CA ARG A 145 -5.90 22.01 -18.89
C ARG A 145 -5.83 22.50 -20.35
N THR A 146 -6.86 22.22 -21.14
CA THR A 146 -7.05 22.92 -22.42
C THR A 146 -7.46 24.36 -22.12
N LEU A 147 -6.53 25.28 -22.37
CA LEU A 147 -6.73 26.71 -22.32
C LEU A 147 -7.51 27.12 -23.58
N ASN A 148 -8.83 27.20 -23.52
CA ASN A 148 -9.58 27.91 -24.56
C ASN A 148 -9.66 29.40 -24.18
N GLN A 149 -8.63 30.13 -24.60
CA GLN A 149 -8.79 31.55 -24.91
C GLN A 149 -9.55 31.66 -26.24
N THR A 150 -10.75 32.21 -26.22
CA THR A 150 -11.28 32.95 -27.37
C THR A 150 -11.46 34.39 -26.94
N ASN A 151 -10.55 35.24 -27.40
CA ASN A 151 -10.65 36.67 -27.27
C ASN A 151 -10.97 37.27 -28.65
N SER A 152 -11.88 38.24 -28.63
CA SER A 152 -11.92 39.42 -29.51
C SER A 152 -12.50 39.35 -30.95
N LYS A 153 -13.69 39.96 -31.06
CA LYS A 153 -14.12 41.05 -32.00
C LYS A 153 -14.32 40.75 -33.50
N SER A 154 -15.53 41.08 -33.98
CA SER A 154 -15.80 42.22 -34.89
C SER A 154 -17.04 41.98 -35.77
N LYS A 155 -18.16 42.63 -35.45
CA LYS A 155 -18.85 43.61 -36.31
C LYS A 155 -20.02 44.21 -35.57
#